data_AF-D9SND6-F1
#
_entry.id   AF-D9SND6-F1
#
_cell.length_a   1.000
_cell.length_b   1.000
_cell.length_c   1.000
_cell.angle_alpha   90.00
_cell.angle_beta   90.00
_cell.angle_gamma   90.00
#
_symmetry.space_group_name_H-M   'P 1'
#
loop_
_entity.id
_entity.type
_entity.pdbx_description
1 polymer ?
#
loop_
_entity_poly.entity_id
_entity_poly.type
_entity_poly.pdbx_seq_one_letter_code
_entity_poly.pdbx_strand_id
1 'polypeptide(L)'
;MNICQSCGMPMENQELNGKNKDGSVNTEYCVYCYPNGEFNKPDETLEEMVETCVPFLVREGFTEEGAKKHLESTLKSLKRWV
;
A
#
# COMPACT_ATOMS: atom_id res chain seq x y z
N MET A 1 3.29 -14.88 3.00
CA MET A 1 3.43 -13.45 3.39
C MET A 1 2.41 -12.69 2.57
N ASN A 2 1.45 -12.02 3.23
CA ASN A 2 0.43 -11.26 2.53
C ASN A 2 0.81 -9.77 2.57
N ILE A 3 0.79 -9.09 1.43
CA ILE A 3 1.12 -7.67 1.34
C ILE A 3 0.00 -6.92 0.63
N CYS A 4 -0.25 -5.69 1.06
CA CYS A 4 -1.22 -4.81 0.42
C CYS A 4 -0.81 -4.58 -1.05
N GLN A 5 -1.71 -4.90 -1.98
CA GLN A 5 -1.53 -4.74 -3.42
C GLN A 5 -1.70 -3.28 -3.90
N SER A 6 -1.62 -2.31 -2.97
CA SER A 6 -1.57 -0.88 -3.26
C SER A 6 -0.33 -0.22 -2.66
N CYS A 7 -0.05 -0.41 -1.37
CA CYS A 7 1.07 0.27 -0.70
C CYS A 7 2.24 -0.64 -0.32
N GLY A 8 2.15 -1.95 -0.62
CA GLY A 8 3.20 -2.92 -0.27
C GLY A 8 3.31 -3.25 1.22
N MET A 9 2.47 -2.65 2.07
CA MET A 9 2.49 -2.88 3.52
C MET A 9 2.21 -4.36 3.85
N PRO A 10 3.02 -5.02 4.69
CA PRO A 10 2.72 -6.35 5.21
C PRO A 10 1.38 -6.37 5.96
N MET A 11 0.54 -7.36 5.67
CA MET A 11 -0.75 -7.58 6.34
C MET A 11 -0.66 -8.85 7.18
N GLU A 12 -0.01 -8.72 8.34
CA GLU A 12 0.34 -9.84 9.23
C GLU A 12 -0.85 -10.39 10.03
N ASN A 13 -1.91 -9.59 10.18
CA ASN A 13 -3.13 -9.97 10.89
C ASN A 13 -4.37 -9.39 10.17
N GLN A 14 -5.54 -9.93 10.52
CA GLN A 14 -6.81 -9.56 9.89
C GLN A 14 -7.25 -8.12 10.20
N GLU A 15 -6.73 -7.48 11.25
CA GLU A 15 -7.06 -6.08 11.58
C GLU A 15 -6.41 -5.10 10.59
N LEU A 16 -5.33 -5.51 9.94
CA LEU A 16 -4.67 -4.74 8.88
C LEU A 16 -5.36 -4.89 7.53
N ASN A 17 -6.30 -5.81 7.38
CA ASN A 17 -7.03 -6.02 6.14
C ASN A 17 -8.13 -4.97 5.95
N GLY A 18 -8.33 -4.54 4.71
CA GLY A 18 -9.45 -3.71 4.31
C GLY A 18 -10.78 -4.45 4.41
N LYS A 19 -11.86 -3.76 4.07
CA LYS A 19 -13.19 -4.37 3.96
C LYS A 19 -13.76 -4.18 2.57
N ASN A 20 -14.55 -5.14 2.12
CA ASN A 20 -15.38 -5.01 0.93
C ASN A 20 -16.67 -4.25 1.26
N LYS A 21 -17.45 -3.86 0.23
CA LYS A 21 -18.71 -3.12 0.42
C LYS A 21 -19.76 -3.88 1.23
N ASP A 22 -19.69 -5.21 1.24
CA ASP A 22 -20.55 -6.09 2.02
C ASP A 22 -20.06 -6.29 3.48
N GLY A 23 -18.96 -5.65 3.86
CA GLY A 23 -18.34 -5.75 5.19
C GLY A 23 -17.44 -6.97 5.38
N SER A 24 -17.31 -7.85 4.37
CA SER A 24 -16.34 -8.95 4.39
C SER A 24 -14.90 -8.43 4.33
N VAL A 25 -13.95 -9.26 4.80
CA VAL A 25 -12.53 -8.92 4.82
C VAL A 25 -11.96 -8.90 3.40
N ASN A 26 -11.20 -7.86 3.07
CA ASN A 26 -10.41 -7.80 1.84
C ASN A 26 -9.00 -8.33 2.10
N THR A 27 -8.59 -9.40 1.40
CA THR A 27 -7.26 -10.01 1.58
C THR A 27 -6.18 -9.41 0.69
N GLU A 28 -6.53 -8.52 -0.22
CA GLU A 28 -5.61 -7.92 -1.18
C GLU A 28 -5.14 -6.52 -0.76
N TYR A 29 -5.99 -5.77 -0.08
CA TYR A 29 -5.74 -4.37 0.29
C TYR A 29 -5.86 -4.19 1.80
N CYS A 30 -5.03 -3.32 2.35
CA CYS A 30 -5.04 -3.03 3.78
C CYS A 30 -6.16 -2.06 4.17
N VAL A 31 -6.41 -1.96 5.48
CA VAL A 31 -7.41 -1.07 6.09
C VAL A 31 -7.17 0.41 5.76
N TYR A 32 -5.92 0.81 5.50
CA TYR A 32 -5.61 2.19 5.16
C TYR A 32 -5.91 2.52 3.69
N CYS A 33 -5.61 1.59 2.77
CA CYS A 33 -5.84 1.81 1.35
C CYS A 33 -7.30 1.57 0.96
N TYR A 34 -7.96 0.58 1.55
CA TYR A 34 -9.29 0.11 1.13
C TYR A 34 -10.21 -0.15 2.34
N PRO A 35 -10.54 0.87 3.14
CA PRO A 35 -11.26 0.69 4.41
C PRO A 35 -12.69 0.19 4.26
N ASN A 36 -13.42 0.62 3.21
CA ASN A 36 -14.88 0.46 3.12
C ASN A 36 -15.37 0.02 1.71
N GLY A 37 -14.63 -0.86 1.04
CA GLY A 37 -15.02 -1.31 -0.29
C GLY A 37 -14.68 -0.32 -1.41
N GLU A 38 -13.81 0.64 -1.11
CA GLU A 38 -13.30 1.65 -2.04
C GLU A 38 -11.94 2.17 -1.57
N PHE A 39 -11.13 2.65 -2.52
CA PHE A 39 -9.86 3.28 -2.20
C PHE A 39 -10.11 4.61 -1.50
N ASN A 40 -9.40 4.86 -0.39
CA ASN A 40 -9.49 6.12 0.34
C ASN A 40 -9.02 7.33 -0.48
N LYS A 41 -8.16 7.09 -1.48
CA LYS A 41 -7.70 8.06 -2.48
C LYS A 41 -7.81 7.43 -3.88
N PRO A 42 -8.99 7.47 -4.52
CA PRO A 42 -9.21 6.77 -5.79
C PRO A 42 -8.35 7.31 -6.94
N ASP A 43 -8.04 8.60 -6.93
CA ASP A 43 -7.27 9.29 -7.98
C ASP A 43 -5.75 9.36 -7.69
N GLU A 44 -5.30 8.73 -6.60
CA GLU A 44 -3.88 8.76 -6.23
C GLU A 44 -3.03 8.02 -7.25
N THR A 45 -1.91 8.63 -7.66
CA THR A 45 -0.97 8.05 -8.62
C THR A 45 0.08 7.15 -7.96
N LEU A 46 0.81 6.38 -8.76
CA LEU A 46 1.94 5.57 -8.28
C LEU A 46 3.00 6.45 -7.61
N GLU A 47 3.32 7.60 -8.21
CA GLU A 47 4.30 8.56 -7.69
C GLU A 47 3.86 9.13 -6.34
N GLU A 48 2.58 9.48 -6.20
CA GLU A 48 2.03 9.96 -4.93
C GLU A 48 2.06 8.89 -3.83
N MET A 49 1.84 7.63 -4.19
CA MET A 49 2.00 6.51 -3.27
C MET A 49 3.46 6.30 -2.86
N VAL A 50 4.41 6.40 -3.82
CA VAL A 50 5.85 6.35 -3.52
C VAL A 50 6.20 7.43 -2.50
N GLU A 51 5.85 8.69 -2.76
CA GLU A 51 6.13 9.80 -1.84
C GLU A 51 5.46 9.61 -0.46
N THR A 52 4.27 9.00 -0.42
CA THR A 52 3.61 8.64 0.86
C THR A 52 4.39 7.58 1.63
N CYS A 53 4.97 6.59 0.94
CA CYS A 53 5.69 5.48 1.56
C CYS A 53 7.15 5.81 1.93
N VAL A 54 7.80 6.74 1.24
CA VAL A 54 9.22 7.11 1.43
C VAL A 54 9.56 7.42 2.89
N PRO A 55 8.81 8.26 3.63
CA PRO A 55 9.14 8.60 5.02
C PRO A 55 9.18 7.39 5.96
N PHE A 56 8.43 6.32 5.66
CA PHE A 56 8.44 5.11 6.48
C PHE A 56 9.75 4.35 6.30
N LEU A 57 10.20 4.13 5.07
CA LEU A 57 11.46 3.44 4.78
C LEU A 57 12.67 4.26 5.26
N VAL A 58 12.61 5.59 5.16
CA VAL A 58 13.67 6.47 5.69
C VAL A 58 13.82 6.29 7.21
N ARG A 59 12.71 6.16 7.94
CA ARG A 59 12.75 5.85 9.39
C ARG A 59 13.34 4.47 9.70
N GLU A 60 13.24 3.53 8.76
CA GLU A 60 13.86 2.20 8.83
C GLU A 60 15.33 2.17 8.40
N GLY A 61 15.89 3.33 8.01
CA GLY A 61 17.33 3.49 7.71
C GLY A 61 17.66 3.58 6.22
N PHE A 62 16.68 3.66 5.33
CA PHE A 62 16.94 3.95 3.92
C PHE A 62 17.32 5.43 3.73
N THR A 63 18.13 5.71 2.71
CA THR A 63 18.21 7.08 2.17
C THR A 63 16.92 7.40 1.42
N GLU A 64 16.57 8.69 1.31
CA GLU A 64 15.35 9.10 0.58
C GLU A 64 15.37 8.59 -0.87
N GLU A 65 16.50 8.76 -1.58
CA GLU A 65 16.68 8.27 -2.94
C GLU A 65 16.58 6.74 -3.03
N GLY A 66 17.18 6.03 -2.07
CA GLY A 66 17.12 4.57 -2.00
C GLY A 66 15.70 4.07 -1.75
N ALA A 67 14.95 4.75 -0.87
CA ALA A 67 13.55 4.45 -0.59
C ALA A 67 12.69 4.68 -1.84
N LYS A 68 12.83 5.82 -2.53
CA LYS A 68 12.10 6.13 -3.78
C LYS A 68 12.31 5.05 -4.82
N LYS A 69 13.57 4.73 -5.15
CA LYS A 69 13.90 3.71 -6.14
C LYS A 69 13.39 2.31 -5.77
N HIS A 70 13.47 1.95 -4.49
CA HIS A 70 12.95 0.68 -4.00
C HIS A 70 11.42 0.62 -4.14
N LEU A 71 10.72 1.67 -3.69
CA LEU A 71 9.27 1.75 -3.73
C LEU A 71 8.74 1.81 -5.16
N GLU A 72 9.33 2.61 -6.06
CA GLU A 72 8.95 2.63 -7.48
C GLU A 72 9.04 1.23 -8.10
N SER A 73 10.12 0.49 -7.82
CA SER A 73 10.29 -0.85 -8.36
C SER A 73 9.31 -1.87 -7.78
N THR A 74 9.00 -1.76 -6.49
CA THR A 74 8.09 -2.68 -5.80
C THR A 74 6.64 -2.38 -6.14
N LEU A 75 6.22 -1.13 -5.98
CA LEU A 75 4.83 -0.68 -6.12
C LEU A 75 4.32 -0.84 -7.55
N LYS A 76 5.14 -0.57 -8.59
CA LYS A 76 4.73 -0.73 -10.00
C LYS A 76 4.29 -2.16 -10.38
N SER A 77 4.61 -3.16 -9.56
CA SER A 77 4.24 -4.56 -9.80
C SER A 77 2.97 -5.00 -9.08
N LEU A 78 2.39 -4.12 -8.23
CA LEU A 78 1.20 -4.43 -7.45
C LEU A 78 -0.08 -4.18 -8.25
N LYS A 79 -1.13 -4.94 -7.93
CA LYS A 79 -2.40 -4.97 -8.70
C LYS A 79 -3.05 -3.60 -8.93
N ARG A 80 -2.91 -2.64 -8.02
CA ARG A 80 -3.49 -1.30 -8.18
C ARG A 80 -2.84 -0.51 -9.33
N TRP A 81 -1.58 -0.82 -9.64
CA TRP A 81 -0.70 0.01 -10.47
C TRP A 81 -0.31 -0.66 -11.79
N VAL A 82 -0.92 -1.81 -12.12
CA VAL A 82 -0.70 -2.59 -13.36
C VAL A 82 -1.93 -2.58 -14.25
#